data_AF-A0A960FCG1-F1
#
_entry.id   AF-A0A960FCG1-F1
#
_cell.length_a   1.000
_cell.length_b   1.000
_cell.length_c   1.000
_cell.angle_alpha   90.00
_cell.angle_beta   90.00
_cell.angle_gamma   90.00
#
_symmetry.space_group_name_H-M   'P 1'
#
loop_
_entity.id
_entity.type
_entity.pdbx_description
1 polymer ?
#
loop_
_entity_poly.entity_id
_entity_poly.type
_entity_poly.pdbx_seq_one_letter_code
_entity_poly.pdbx_strand_id
1 'polypeptide(L)'
;MVRPPLRRRAHGQPAAAVGLALAVVVVVGVSCGDEPEPTVAAYCAEVGANLDSLVSPAISTSADVDPLIDRYRSIAAVAPATVEPEWQTVITALEAAAAVVAGDPATMEEASRAALAGQPAYTRIQQYTQTQCGIAIGTPPPPTNPVTATTVVPPSSEGSLPSSVGG
;
A
#
# COMPACT_ATOMS: atom_id res chain seq x y z
N MET A 1 -11.90 46.99 -44.45
CA MET A 1 -12.76 48.14 -44.83
C MET A 1 -13.81 48.35 -43.76
N VAL A 2 -13.80 49.57 -43.24
CA VAL A 2 -14.65 50.31 -42.29
C VAL A 2 -16.02 49.70 -41.92
N ARG A 3 -16.26 49.49 -40.61
CA ARG A 3 -17.61 49.37 -40.00
C ARG A 3 -18.20 50.77 -39.72
N PRO A 4 -19.53 50.95 -39.85
CA PRO A 4 -20.22 52.24 -39.79
C PRO A 4 -20.34 52.83 -38.37
N PRO A 5 -20.59 54.16 -38.23
CA PRO A 5 -20.65 54.85 -36.94
C PRO A 5 -22.00 54.64 -36.25
N LEU A 6 -21.99 54.12 -35.02
CA LEU A 6 -23.16 54.17 -34.15
C LEU A 6 -23.31 55.57 -33.54
N ARG A 7 -24.52 56.10 -33.73
CA ARG A 7 -25.00 57.40 -33.27
C ARG A 7 -24.83 57.59 -31.77
N ARG A 8 -24.29 58.75 -31.40
CA ARG A 8 -24.39 59.36 -30.07
C ARG A 8 -25.86 59.45 -29.62
N ARG A 9 -26.18 58.88 -28.46
CA ARG A 9 -27.18 59.43 -27.57
C ARG A 9 -26.49 59.81 -26.26
N ALA A 10 -26.35 61.12 -26.08
CA ALA A 10 -25.88 61.75 -24.87
C ALA A 10 -27.03 61.81 -23.88
N HIS A 11 -26.96 61.10 -22.76
CA HIS A 11 -27.82 61.33 -21.60
C HIS A 11 -26.96 61.32 -20.33
N GLY A 12 -26.82 62.53 -19.76
CA GLY A 12 -26.75 62.82 -18.33
C GLY A 12 -25.67 62.15 -17.49
N GLN A 13 -24.57 62.87 -17.25
CA GLN A 13 -23.80 62.69 -16.02
C GLN A 13 -24.50 63.45 -14.88
N PRO A 14 -24.63 62.83 -13.70
CA PRO A 14 -24.22 63.52 -12.48
C PRO A 14 -23.02 62.80 -11.84
N ALA A 15 -22.17 63.63 -11.25
CA ALA A 15 -20.88 63.31 -10.68
C ALA A 15 -20.94 62.44 -9.42
N ALA A 16 -19.83 61.73 -9.20
CA ALA A 16 -19.26 61.30 -7.93
C ALA A 16 -20.06 60.34 -7.04
N ALA A 17 -19.62 59.07 -6.99
CA ALA A 17 -19.02 58.49 -5.78
C ALA A 17 -18.47 57.08 -6.04
N VAL A 18 -17.33 56.84 -5.42
CA VAL A 18 -16.54 55.61 -5.33
C VAL A 18 -17.37 54.41 -4.85
N GLY A 19 -17.17 53.23 -5.44
CA GLY A 19 -17.75 51.98 -4.95
C GLY A 19 -17.53 50.79 -5.88
N LEU A 20 -16.33 50.19 -5.83
CA LEU A 20 -15.96 48.93 -6.48
C LEU A 20 -16.74 47.77 -5.83
N ALA A 21 -17.61 47.09 -6.58
CA ALA A 21 -18.12 45.76 -6.21
C ALA A 21 -18.44 44.95 -7.47
N LEU A 22 -17.42 44.35 -8.08
CA LEU A 22 -17.59 43.22 -9.00
C LEU A 22 -18.03 42.02 -8.15
N ALA A 23 -19.33 41.71 -8.14
CA ALA A 23 -19.80 40.40 -7.72
C ALA A 23 -19.57 39.42 -8.88
N VAL A 24 -18.42 38.75 -8.87
CA VAL A 24 -18.18 37.59 -9.73
C VAL A 24 -18.98 36.43 -9.14
N VAL A 25 -20.13 36.11 -9.74
CA VAL A 25 -20.85 34.87 -9.45
C VAL A 25 -20.10 33.75 -10.16
N VAL A 26 -19.16 33.11 -9.45
CA VAL A 26 -18.57 31.84 -9.88
C VAL A 26 -19.62 30.76 -9.61
N VAL A 27 -20.37 30.37 -10.64
CA VAL A 27 -21.13 29.13 -10.60
C VAL A 27 -20.12 28.00 -10.71
N VAL A 28 -19.65 27.49 -9.57
CA VAL A 28 -18.91 26.23 -9.52
C VAL A 28 -19.94 25.14 -9.80
N GLY A 29 -19.94 24.63 -11.02
CA GLY A 29 -20.67 23.41 -11.35
C GLY A 29 -20.16 22.29 -10.46
N VAL A 30 -21.05 21.67 -9.68
CA VAL A 30 -20.80 20.40 -9.03
C VAL A 30 -20.63 19.37 -10.15
N SER A 31 -19.38 19.07 -10.53
CA SER A 31 -19.08 17.88 -11.31
C SER A 31 -19.30 16.68 -10.39
N CYS A 32 -20.16 15.75 -10.79
CA CYS A 32 -20.20 14.41 -10.22
C CYS A 32 -18.77 13.87 -10.15
N GLY A 33 -18.31 13.54 -8.94
CA GLY A 33 -16.92 13.20 -8.67
C GLY A 33 -16.54 11.90 -9.36
N ASP A 34 -15.75 12.03 -10.42
CA ASP A 34 -14.67 11.07 -10.66
C ASP A 34 -13.76 11.18 -9.43
N GLU A 35 -13.77 10.17 -8.58
CA GLU A 35 -12.68 10.04 -7.60
C GLU A 35 -11.38 9.96 -8.40
N PRO A 36 -10.37 10.79 -8.08
CA PRO A 36 -9.15 10.82 -8.87
C PRO A 36 -8.51 9.43 -8.86
N GLU A 37 -8.39 8.82 -10.04
CA GLU A 37 -7.72 7.52 -10.17
C GLU A 37 -6.33 7.56 -9.53
N PRO A 38 -5.89 6.50 -8.84
CA PRO A 38 -4.58 6.47 -8.22
C PRO A 38 -3.47 6.73 -9.25
N THR A 39 -2.77 7.84 -9.10
CA THR A 39 -1.67 8.19 -10.00
C THR A 39 -0.40 7.45 -9.59
N VAL A 40 0.47 7.18 -10.57
CA VAL A 40 1.81 6.63 -10.31
C VAL A 40 2.59 7.50 -9.31
N ALA A 41 2.43 8.82 -9.36
CA ALA A 41 3.09 9.73 -8.42
C ALA A 41 2.59 9.55 -6.97
N ALA A 42 1.28 9.41 -6.78
CA ALA A 42 0.69 9.13 -5.47
C ALA A 42 1.16 7.77 -4.93
N TYR A 43 1.17 6.75 -5.78
CA TYR A 43 1.72 5.44 -5.45
C TYR A 43 3.18 5.50 -5.00
N CYS A 44 4.05 6.15 -5.79
CA CYS A 44 5.46 6.26 -5.45
C CYS A 44 5.70 7.04 -4.14
N ALA A 45 4.89 8.07 -3.87
CA ALA A 45 4.93 8.79 -2.61
C ALA A 45 4.54 7.90 -1.42
N GLU A 46 3.47 7.12 -1.56
CA GLU A 46 3.00 6.22 -0.50
C GLU A 46 4.00 5.09 -0.24
N VAL A 47 4.53 4.45 -1.29
CA VAL A 47 5.58 3.42 -1.15
C VAL A 47 6.83 4.01 -0.49
N GLY A 48 7.27 5.20 -0.90
CA GLY A 48 8.42 5.87 -0.31
C GLY A 48 8.23 6.20 1.17
N ALA A 49 7.04 6.65 1.56
CA ALA A 49 6.69 6.96 2.95
C ALA A 49 6.67 5.72 3.86
N ASN A 50 6.45 4.54 3.28
CA ASN A 50 6.31 3.27 4.02
C ASN A 50 7.46 2.29 3.75
N LEU A 51 8.55 2.71 3.10
CA LEU A 51 9.59 1.81 2.60
C LEU A 51 10.21 0.95 3.70
N ASP A 52 10.59 1.55 4.83
CA ASP A 52 11.18 0.81 5.97
C ASP A 52 10.25 -0.31 6.45
N SER A 53 8.95 -0.04 6.55
CA SER A 53 7.97 -1.05 6.97
C SER A 53 7.74 -2.15 5.93
N LEU A 54 7.98 -1.89 4.64
CA LEU A 54 7.86 -2.88 3.58
C LEU A 54 9.08 -3.81 3.51
N VAL A 55 10.28 -3.27 3.75
CA VAL A 55 11.54 -4.01 3.59
C VAL A 55 12.05 -4.62 4.90
N SER A 56 11.65 -4.06 6.04
CA SER A 56 12.06 -4.51 7.37
C SER A 56 10.94 -4.27 8.39
N PRO A 57 9.80 -5.00 8.26
CA PRO A 57 8.71 -4.85 9.21
C PRO A 57 9.15 -5.28 10.61
N ALA A 58 8.92 -4.41 11.59
CA ALA A 58 9.19 -4.69 12.99
C ALA A 58 8.08 -5.57 13.59
N ILE A 59 8.14 -6.88 13.35
CA ILE A 59 7.22 -7.87 13.92
C ILE A 59 7.87 -8.50 15.15
N SER A 60 7.33 -8.21 16.34
CA SER A 60 7.79 -8.79 17.60
C SER A 60 6.76 -9.72 18.22
N THR A 61 5.48 -9.46 17.96
CA THR A 61 4.32 -10.13 18.53
C THR A 61 3.24 -10.34 17.46
N SER A 62 2.26 -11.20 17.76
CA SER A 62 1.10 -11.37 16.89
C SER A 62 0.27 -10.09 16.72
N ALA A 63 0.31 -9.17 17.69
CA ALA A 63 -0.38 -7.88 17.61
C ALA A 63 0.21 -6.94 16.55
N ASP A 64 1.44 -7.20 16.10
CA ASP A 64 2.10 -6.39 15.07
C ASP A 64 1.71 -6.80 13.64
N VAL A 65 1.02 -7.94 13.49
CA VAL A 65 0.65 -8.52 12.19
C VAL A 65 -0.49 -7.75 11.53
N ASP A 66 -1.58 -7.46 12.25
CA ASP A 66 -2.72 -6.73 11.69
C ASP A 66 -2.34 -5.31 11.23
N PRO A 67 -1.58 -4.51 12.01
CA PRO A 67 -1.08 -3.22 11.54
C PRO A 67 -0.19 -3.30 10.29
N LEU A 68 0.59 -4.39 10.14
CA LEU A 68 1.36 -4.62 8.93
C LEU A 68 0.44 -4.88 7.73
N ILE A 69 -0.56 -5.75 7.88
CA ILE A 69 -1.51 -6.05 6.79
C ILE A 69 -2.28 -4.78 6.39
N ASP A 70 -2.72 -3.98 7.36
CA ASP A 70 -3.42 -2.71 7.10
C ASP A 70 -2.55 -1.72 6.31
N ARG A 71 -1.24 -1.73 6.54
CA ARG A 71 -0.30 -0.94 5.74
C ARG A 71 -0.19 -1.42 4.30
N TYR A 72 -0.13 -2.74 4.08
CA TYR A 72 -0.16 -3.28 2.72
C TYR A 72 -1.46 -2.90 2.02
N ARG A 73 -2.60 -2.92 2.73
CA ARG A 73 -3.90 -2.48 2.21
C ARG A 73 -3.92 -0.99 1.87
N SER A 74 -3.31 -0.12 2.70
CA SER A 74 -3.26 1.32 2.41
C SER A 74 -2.45 1.64 1.16
N ILE A 75 -1.34 0.93 0.94
CA ILE A 75 -0.54 1.07 -0.28
C ILE A 75 -1.30 0.51 -1.49
N ALA A 76 -1.96 -0.63 -1.35
CA ALA A 76 -2.77 -1.23 -2.40
C ALA A 76 -3.92 -0.31 -2.86
N ALA A 77 -4.53 0.43 -1.93
CA ALA A 77 -5.62 1.36 -2.23
C ALA A 77 -5.21 2.53 -3.15
N VAL A 78 -3.91 2.84 -3.19
CA VAL A 78 -3.35 3.86 -4.09
C VAL A 78 -2.49 3.26 -5.21
N ALA A 79 -2.47 1.93 -5.34
CA ALA A 79 -1.73 1.26 -6.39
C ALA A 79 -2.38 1.51 -7.76
N PRO A 80 -1.59 1.76 -8.81
CA PRO A 80 -2.13 1.81 -10.16
C PRO A 80 -2.69 0.45 -10.55
N ALA A 81 -3.78 0.42 -11.33
CA ALA A 81 -4.46 -0.80 -11.76
C ALA A 81 -3.54 -1.85 -12.43
N THR A 82 -2.37 -1.44 -12.94
CA THR A 82 -1.36 -2.34 -13.51
C THR A 82 -0.70 -3.27 -12.48
N VAL A 83 -0.63 -2.87 -11.20
CA VAL A 83 0.05 -3.61 -10.12
C VAL A 83 -0.84 -3.86 -8.90
N GLU A 84 -2.02 -3.26 -8.85
CA GLU A 84 -3.02 -3.49 -7.81
C GLU A 84 -3.36 -4.98 -7.59
N PRO A 85 -3.59 -5.81 -8.64
CA PRO A 85 -3.90 -7.24 -8.44
C PRO A 85 -2.78 -8.00 -7.71
N GLU A 86 -1.54 -7.63 -7.99
CA GLU A 86 -0.38 -8.21 -7.31
C GLU A 86 -0.32 -7.79 -5.84
N TRP A 87 -0.64 -6.54 -5.51
CA TRP A 87 -0.78 -6.11 -4.12
C TRP A 87 -1.86 -6.91 -3.37
N GLN A 88 -3.02 -7.13 -3.99
CA GLN A 88 -4.10 -7.94 -3.40
C GLN A 88 -3.68 -9.40 -3.18
N THR A 89 -2.91 -9.96 -4.10
CA THR A 89 -2.37 -11.32 -3.97
C THR A 89 -1.41 -11.43 -2.78
N VAL A 90 -0.55 -10.43 -2.56
CA VAL A 90 0.36 -10.40 -1.41
C VAL A 90 -0.41 -10.22 -0.10
N ILE A 91 -1.40 -9.33 -0.05
CA ILE A 91 -2.28 -9.15 1.11
C ILE A 91 -2.97 -10.47 1.49
N THR A 92 -3.54 -11.17 0.50
CA THR A 92 -4.17 -12.49 0.72
C THR A 92 -3.19 -13.50 1.31
N ALA A 93 -1.93 -13.50 0.86
CA ALA A 93 -0.91 -14.38 1.40
C ALA A 93 -0.55 -14.05 2.87
N LEU A 94 -0.48 -12.76 3.20
CA LEU A 94 -0.24 -12.30 4.57
C LEU A 94 -1.39 -12.67 5.51
N GLU A 95 -2.64 -12.47 5.06
CA GLU A 95 -3.84 -12.84 5.81
C GLU A 95 -3.94 -14.36 6.03
N ALA A 96 -3.66 -15.16 4.99
CA ALA A 96 -3.64 -16.61 5.12
C ALA A 96 -2.56 -17.09 6.10
N ALA A 97 -1.39 -16.45 6.11
CA ALA A 97 -0.34 -16.74 7.09
C ALA A 97 -0.76 -16.36 8.52
N ALA A 98 -1.42 -15.22 8.70
CA ALA A 98 -1.95 -14.78 10.00
C ALA A 98 -3.08 -15.68 10.53
N ALA A 99 -3.83 -16.32 9.63
CA ALA A 99 -4.96 -17.19 9.95
C ALA A 99 -4.58 -18.65 10.28
N VAL A 100 -3.28 -19.01 10.25
CA VAL A 100 -2.84 -20.38 10.53
C VAL A 100 -3.22 -20.80 11.95
N VAL A 101 -3.88 -21.95 12.08
CA VAL A 101 -4.16 -22.60 13.35
C VAL A 101 -3.24 -23.80 13.51
N ALA A 102 -2.46 -23.82 14.60
CA ALA A 102 -1.57 -24.94 14.89
C ALA A 102 -2.35 -26.26 15.02
N GLY A 103 -1.90 -27.28 14.29
CA GLY A 103 -2.55 -28.59 14.23
C GLY A 103 -3.71 -28.70 13.24
N ASP A 104 -4.12 -27.62 12.57
CA ASP A 104 -5.13 -27.67 11.50
C ASP A 104 -4.45 -27.73 10.12
N PRO A 105 -4.45 -28.90 9.46
CA PRO A 105 -3.77 -29.07 8.17
C PRO A 105 -4.37 -28.20 7.06
N ALA A 106 -5.67 -27.89 7.11
CA ALA A 106 -6.32 -27.10 6.06
C ALA A 106 -5.80 -25.66 6.05
N THR A 107 -5.67 -25.04 7.24
CA THR A 107 -5.13 -23.67 7.35
C THR A 107 -3.65 -23.59 6.95
N MET A 108 -2.86 -24.63 7.26
CA MET A 108 -1.44 -24.69 6.87
C MET A 108 -1.25 -24.86 5.36
N GLU A 109 -2.07 -25.70 4.72
CA GLU A 109 -2.06 -25.88 3.26
C GLU A 109 -2.51 -24.60 2.54
N GLU A 110 -3.52 -23.91 3.06
CA GLU A 110 -3.97 -22.62 2.55
C GLU A 110 -2.87 -21.56 2.62
N ALA A 111 -2.23 -21.38 3.78
CA ALA A 111 -1.12 -20.46 3.93
C ALA A 111 0.02 -20.78 2.98
N SER A 112 0.35 -22.06 2.79
CA SER A 112 1.40 -22.51 1.86
C SER A 112 1.06 -22.18 0.41
N ARG A 113 -0.17 -22.46 -0.03
CA ARG A 113 -0.67 -22.13 -1.37
C ARG A 113 -0.68 -20.63 -1.62
N ALA A 114 -1.16 -19.84 -0.67
CA ALA A 114 -1.22 -18.39 -0.78
C ALA A 114 0.19 -17.78 -0.83
N ALA A 115 1.12 -18.28 -0.01
CA ALA A 115 2.52 -17.85 -0.06
C ALA A 115 3.19 -18.11 -1.42
N LEU A 116 2.95 -19.28 -2.03
CA LEU A 116 3.44 -19.59 -3.37
C LEU A 116 2.85 -18.67 -4.44
N ALA A 117 1.56 -18.33 -4.34
CA ALA A 117 0.92 -17.37 -5.24
C ALA A 117 1.46 -15.93 -5.04
N GLY A 118 1.82 -15.56 -3.81
CA GLY A 118 2.36 -14.26 -3.46
C GLY A 118 3.75 -13.97 -4.03
N GLN A 119 4.58 -15.00 -4.27
CA GLN A 119 5.95 -14.82 -4.77
C GLN A 119 6.04 -14.09 -6.13
N PRO A 120 5.36 -14.55 -7.21
CA PRO A 120 5.39 -13.84 -8.48
C PRO A 120 4.72 -12.47 -8.38
N ALA A 121 3.67 -12.31 -7.57
CA ALA A 121 3.01 -11.03 -7.35
C ALA A 121 3.96 -10.01 -6.72
N TYR A 122 4.67 -10.40 -5.66
CA TYR A 122 5.65 -9.53 -5.02
C TYR A 122 6.80 -9.17 -5.97
N THR A 123 7.27 -10.11 -6.78
CA THR A 123 8.29 -9.85 -7.81
C THR A 123 7.82 -8.77 -8.81
N ARG A 124 6.54 -8.80 -9.22
CA ARG A 124 5.96 -7.80 -10.12
C ARG A 124 5.85 -6.43 -9.45
N ILE A 125 5.45 -6.38 -8.18
CA ILE A 125 5.44 -5.15 -7.37
C ILE A 125 6.85 -4.54 -7.33
N GLN A 126 7.88 -5.34 -7.05
CA GLN A 126 9.27 -4.88 -7.02
C GLN A 126 9.70 -4.30 -8.37
N GLN A 127 9.46 -5.02 -9.47
CA GLN A 127 9.84 -4.59 -10.82
C GLN A 127 9.13 -3.29 -11.22
N TYR A 128 7.82 -3.21 -10.96
CA TYR A 128 7.02 -2.03 -11.27
C TYR A 128 7.51 -0.83 -10.46
N THR A 129 7.68 -0.99 -9.16
CA THR A 129 8.12 0.10 -8.26
C THR A 129 9.54 0.55 -8.61
N GLN A 130 10.45 -0.36 -8.90
CA GLN A 130 11.80 0.00 -9.31
C GLN A 130 11.81 0.79 -10.62
N THR A 131 10.93 0.42 -11.56
CA THR A 131 10.83 1.06 -12.88
C THR A 131 10.17 2.42 -12.82
N GLN A 132 9.07 2.55 -12.07
CA GLN A 132 8.25 3.77 -12.03
C GLN A 132 8.73 4.76 -10.97
N CYS A 133 9.21 4.27 -9.84
CA CYS A 133 9.56 5.08 -8.67
C CYS A 133 11.07 5.15 -8.41
N GLY A 134 11.88 4.28 -9.02
CA GLY A 134 13.30 4.16 -8.70
C GLY A 134 13.59 3.55 -7.32
N ILE A 135 12.56 3.02 -6.64
CA ILE A 135 12.63 2.50 -5.28
C ILE A 135 12.78 0.97 -5.31
N ALA A 136 13.80 0.47 -4.62
CA ALA A 136 14.00 -0.96 -4.40
C ALA A 136 13.22 -1.39 -3.16
N ILE A 137 12.11 -2.10 -3.36
CA ILE A 137 11.43 -2.80 -2.27
C ILE A 137 12.17 -4.14 -2.09
N GLY A 138 12.77 -4.36 -0.93
CA GLY A 138 13.62 -5.53 -0.61
C GLY A 138 12.92 -6.87 -0.84
N THR A 139 13.65 -7.98 -0.73
CA THR A 139 13.09 -9.33 -0.90
C THR A 139 11.98 -9.58 0.12
N PRO A 140 10.87 -10.25 -0.26
CA PRO A 140 9.85 -10.58 0.72
C PRO A 140 10.48 -11.53 1.76
N PRO A 141 10.02 -11.51 3.02
CA PRO A 141 10.43 -12.51 3.98
C PRO A 141 10.17 -13.91 3.39
N PRO A 142 11.09 -14.88 3.60
CA PRO A 142 10.90 -16.22 3.07
C PRO A 142 9.56 -16.78 3.61
N PRO A 143 8.82 -17.57 2.82
CA PRO A 143 7.60 -18.19 3.30
C PRO A 143 7.96 -19.06 4.53
N THR A 144 7.65 -18.57 5.72
CA THR A 144 7.81 -19.35 6.94
C THR A 144 6.69 -20.36 6.97
N ASN A 145 7.00 -21.60 6.61
CA ASN A 145 6.10 -22.71 6.87
C ASN A 145 5.88 -22.78 8.39
N PRO A 146 4.63 -22.78 8.91
CA PRO A 146 4.38 -22.94 10.34
C PRO A 146 4.99 -24.23 10.93
N VAL A 147 5.22 -25.25 10.09
CA VAL A 147 5.93 -26.48 10.48
C VAL A 147 7.38 -26.21 10.89
N THR A 148 8.05 -25.21 10.31
CA THR A 148 9.43 -24.83 10.67
C THR A 148 9.48 -24.01 11.96
N ALA A 149 8.45 -23.23 12.27
CA ALA A 149 8.36 -22.49 13.54
C ALA A 149 8.27 -23.43 14.77
N THR A 150 7.81 -24.66 14.58
CA THR A 150 7.73 -25.68 15.66
C THR A 150 9.09 -26.37 15.94
N THR A 151 10.12 -26.14 15.11
CA THR A 151 11.48 -26.69 15.35
C THR A 151 12.39 -25.67 16.05
N VAL A 152 11.84 -24.83 16.93
CA VAL A 152 12.61 -24.30 18.05
C VAL A 152 12.20 -25.08 19.29
N VAL A 153 12.68 -26.32 19.35
CA VAL A 153 12.87 -26.98 20.64
C VAL A 153 13.98 -26.20 21.36
N PRO A 154 13.74 -25.59 22.54
CA PRO A 154 14.83 -25.03 23.33
C PRO A 154 15.78 -26.18 23.74
N PRO A 155 17.11 -26.02 23.66
CA PRO A 155 18.02 -26.97 24.28
C PRO A 155 17.98 -26.73 25.80
N SER A 156 17.11 -27.45 26.50
CA SER A 156 17.06 -27.52 27.96
C SER A 156 16.42 -28.86 28.29
N SER A 157 17.05 -29.83 28.98
CA SER A 157 18.21 -29.80 29.84
C SER A 157 18.79 -31.20 30.01
N GLU A 158 20.07 -31.23 30.42
CA GLU A 158 20.81 -32.27 31.14
C GLU A 158 20.03 -33.46 31.72
N GLY A 159 20.63 -34.66 31.59
CA GLY A 159 20.39 -35.74 32.56
C GLY A 159 20.73 -37.15 32.10
N SER A 160 22.02 -37.49 32.03
CA SER A 160 22.63 -38.73 32.56
C SER A 160 23.89 -39.13 31.80
N LEU A 161 25.05 -38.74 32.33
CA LEU A 161 26.22 -39.62 32.29
C LEU A 161 25.89 -40.89 33.11
N PRO A 162 26.45 -42.04 32.74
CA PRO A 162 27.50 -42.52 33.63
C PRO A 162 28.85 -42.68 32.94
N SER A 163 29.86 -42.26 33.71
CA SER A 163 31.28 -42.45 33.51
C SER A 163 31.68 -43.93 33.46
N SER A 164 32.74 -44.22 32.67
CA SER A 164 33.84 -45.18 32.98
C SER A 164 33.49 -46.69 32.99
N VAL A 165 34.28 -47.68 32.56
CA VAL A 165 35.72 -47.95 32.30
C VAL A 165 35.73 -49.13 31.29
N GLY A 166 36.52 -49.18 30.21
CA GLY A 166 37.86 -49.79 30.16
C GLY A 166 37.87 -51.31 30.42
N GLY A 167 38.31 -52.12 29.43
CA GLY A 167 38.58 -53.56 29.56
C GLY A 167 38.36 -54.33 28.28
#